data_AF-A0A7X0A6N5-F1
#
_entry.id   AF-A0A7X0A6N5-F1
#
_cell.length_a   1.000
_cell.length_b   1.000
_cell.length_c   1.000
_cell.angle_alpha   90.00
_cell.angle_beta   90.00
_cell.angle_gamma   90.00
#
_symmetry.space_group_name_H-M   'P 1'
#
loop_
_entity.id
_entity.type
_entity.pdbx_description
1 polymer ?
#
loop_
_entity_poly.entity_id
_entity_poly.type
_entity_poly.pdbx_seq_one_letter_code
_entity_poly.pdbx_strand_id
1 'polypeptide(L)'
;MDDPKLFELELNGQIVRVSGHTIKSARVYHVVYPNFKPPLNMTIAEDTDGVKFWTSLPEGRQEEAEFAGKVIATYIREYRRNKLCVTTTDKKLPARNLFD
;
A
#
# COMPACT_ATOMS: atom_id res chain seq x y z
N MET A 1 -12.25 -8.61 -0.58
CA MET A 1 -10.82 -8.93 -0.85
C MET A 1 -10.02 -8.52 0.37
N ASP A 2 -9.36 -9.48 1.03
CA ASP A 2 -8.58 -9.31 2.26
C ASP A 2 -7.17 -8.77 2.00
N ASP A 3 -7.11 -7.60 1.37
CA ASP A 3 -5.86 -6.91 1.16
C ASP A 3 -5.46 -6.11 2.42
N PRO A 4 -4.16 -5.97 2.70
CA PRO A 4 -3.70 -5.21 3.85
C PRO A 4 -4.10 -3.74 3.68
N LYS A 5 -4.88 -3.22 4.65
CA LYS A 5 -5.24 -1.80 4.71
C LYS A 5 -4.05 -0.90 4.99
N LEU A 6 -2.99 -1.44 5.60
CA LEU A 6 -1.79 -0.71 5.99
C LEU A 6 -0.59 -1.64 5.94
N PHE A 7 0.48 -1.23 5.26
CA PHE A 7 1.73 -1.96 5.18
C PHE A 7 2.90 -1.01 4.97
N GLU A 8 4.11 -1.50 5.20
CA GLU A 8 5.36 -0.75 5.03
C GLU A 8 6.16 -1.42 3.91
N LEU A 9 6.77 -0.61 3.05
CA LEU A 9 7.61 -1.09 1.95
C LEU A 9 8.75 -0.11 1.70
N GLU A 10 9.81 -0.60 1.07
CA GLU A 10 10.96 0.25 0.72
C GLU A 10 10.77 0.90 -0.65
N LEU A 11 10.71 2.23 -0.71
CA LEU A 11 10.80 3.01 -1.95
C LEU A 11 12.08 3.83 -1.95
N ASN A 12 12.90 3.67 -3.00
CA ASN A 12 14.16 4.41 -3.15
C ASN A 12 15.05 4.37 -1.88
N GLY A 13 15.15 3.20 -1.23
CA GLY A 13 15.96 3.01 -0.02
C GLY A 13 15.37 3.66 1.24
N GLN A 14 14.09 4.05 1.23
CA GLN A 14 13.38 4.56 2.40
C GLN A 14 12.16 3.70 2.70
N ILE A 15 11.99 3.34 3.98
CA ILE A 15 10.79 2.65 4.44
C ILE A 15 9.64 3.66 4.45
N VAL A 16 8.68 3.46 3.56
CA VAL A 16 7.45 4.26 3.48
C VAL A 16 6.28 3.46 4.00
N ARG A 17 5.29 4.17 4.55
CA ARG A 17 4.06 3.56 5.06
C ARG A 17 2.94 3.79 4.06
N VAL A 18 2.35 2.70 3.57
CA VAL A 18 1.29 2.73 2.55
C VAL A 18 -0.03 2.29 3.19
N SER A 19 -1.06 3.13 3.03
CA SER A 19 -2.42 2.86 3.51
C SER A 19 -3.37 2.71 2.32
N GLY A 20 -3.96 1.53 2.15
CA GLY A 20 -4.95 1.26 1.12
C GLY A 20 -6.37 1.54 1.61
N HIS A 21 -7.09 2.39 0.88
CA HIS A 21 -8.48 2.73 1.11
C HIS A 21 -9.32 2.43 -0.14
N THR A 22 -10.49 1.85 0.07
CA THR A 22 -11.48 1.66 -0.99
C THR A 22 -12.59 2.68 -0.80
N ILE A 23 -12.77 3.57 -1.78
CA ILE A 23 -13.79 4.62 -1.76
C ILE A 23 -14.78 4.30 -2.88
N LYS A 24 -15.99 3.87 -2.51
CA LYS A 24 -17.02 3.34 -3.40
C LYS A 24 -16.52 2.14 -4.23
N SER A 25 -15.88 2.42 -5.36
CA SER A 25 -15.32 1.44 -6.31
C SER A 25 -13.86 1.73 -6.67
N ALA A 26 -13.34 2.89 -6.27
CA ALA A 26 -11.97 3.31 -6.53
C ALA A 26 -11.05 2.88 -5.39
N ARG A 27 -9.80 2.57 -5.74
CA ARG A 27 -8.80 2.09 -4.78
C ARG A 27 -7.68 3.09 -4.67
N VAL A 28 -7.68 3.81 -3.54
CA VAL A 28 -6.73 4.86 -3.23
C VAL A 28 -5.68 4.30 -2.28
N TYR A 29 -4.43 4.63 -2.53
CA TYR A 29 -3.28 4.29 -1.72
C TYR A 29 -2.63 5.59 -1.26
N HIS A 30 -2.49 5.74 0.03
CA HIS A 30 -1.87 6.88 0.67
C HIS A 30 -0.46 6.49 1.13
N VAL A 31 0.56 7.04 0.49
CA VAL A 31 1.97 6.78 0.80
C VAL A 31 2.51 7.91 1.66
N VAL A 32 2.92 7.58 2.89
CA VAL A 32 3.53 8.51 3.84
C VAL A 32 5.03 8.23 3.90
N TYR A 33 5.81 9.27 3.63
CA TYR A 33 7.26 9.23 3.73
C TYR A 33 7.72 9.67 5.13
N PRO A 34 8.74 9.03 5.72
CA PRO A 34 9.25 9.42 7.04
C PRO A 34 10.01 10.76 7.02
N ASN A 35 10.57 11.16 5.87
CA ASN A 35 11.50 12.31 5.76
C ASN A 35 10.80 13.66 5.51
N PHE A 36 9.65 13.92 6.13
CA PHE A 36 8.85 15.15 5.92
C PHE A 36 8.46 15.43 4.46
N LYS A 37 8.64 14.46 3.56
CA LYS A 37 8.19 14.61 2.18
C LYS A 37 6.66 14.63 2.14
N PRO A 38 6.07 15.48 1.29
CA PRO A 38 4.63 15.52 1.08
C PRO A 38 4.13 14.11 0.69
N PRO A 39 3.07 13.63 1.36
CA PRO A 39 2.54 12.30 1.11
C PRO A 39 2.06 12.19 -0.34
N LEU A 40 2.17 10.99 -0.89
CA LEU A 40 1.77 10.70 -2.25
C LEU A 40 0.49 9.87 -2.21
N ASN A 41 -0.62 10.45 -2.63
CA ASN A 41 -1.80 9.65 -2.89
C ASN A 41 -1.72 9.14 -4.32
N MET A 42 -2.06 7.87 -4.51
CA MET A 42 -2.19 7.28 -5.83
C MET A 42 -3.41 6.39 -5.89
N THR A 43 -3.97 6.23 -7.07
CA THR A 43 -5.11 5.34 -7.31
C THR A 43 -4.86 4.54 -8.56
N ILE A 44 -5.61 3.44 -8.68
CA ILE A 44 -5.72 2.73 -9.95
C ILE A 44 -6.85 3.39 -10.72
N ALA A 45 -6.52 4.02 -11.84
CA ALA A 45 -7.47 4.52 -12.83
C ALA A 45 -7.62 3.50 -13.95
N GLU A 46 -8.75 3.56 -14.65
CA GLU A 46 -9.05 2.73 -15.83
C GLU A 46 -9.25 3.68 -17.01
N ASP A 47 -8.55 3.42 -18.11
CA ASP A 47 -8.70 4.22 -19.34
C ASP A 47 -9.92 3.77 -20.14
N THR A 48 -10.26 4.50 -21.22
CA THR A 48 -11.38 4.18 -22.11
C THR A 48 -11.31 2.79 -22.73
N ASP A 49 -10.10 2.23 -22.86
CA ASP A 49 -9.84 0.88 -23.36
C ASP A 49 -9.93 -0.22 -22.27
N GLY A 50 -10.30 0.14 -21.03
CA GLY A 50 -10.37 -0.79 -19.90
C GLY A 50 -9.01 -1.13 -19.30
N VAL A 51 -7.94 -0.42 -19.69
CA VAL A 51 -6.58 -0.64 -19.18
C VAL A 51 -6.41 0.07 -17.84
N LYS A 52 -6.00 -0.69 -16.82
CA LYS A 52 -5.76 -0.17 -15.47
C LYS A 52 -4.34 0.35 -15.33
N PHE A 53 -4.20 1.61 -14.92
CA PHE A 53 -2.91 2.26 -14.70
C PHE A 53 -2.87 2.96 -13.33
N TRP A 54 -1.65 3.13 -12.83
CA TRP A 54 -1.41 3.86 -11.58
C TRP A 54 -1.31 5.36 -11.87
N THR A 55 -2.05 6.16 -11.11
CA THR A 55 -2.04 7.62 -11.24
C THR A 55 -1.94 8.30 -9.88
N SER A 56 -1.32 9.48 -9.82
CA SER A 56 -1.13 10.27 -8.59
C SER A 56 -2.27 11.27 -8.37
N LEU A 57 -2.56 11.58 -7.11
CA LEU A 57 -3.49 12.62 -6.68
C LEU A 57 -2.81 13.50 -5.61
N PRO A 58 -2.41 14.76 -5.88
CA PRO A 58 -2.60 15.57 -7.10
C PRO A 58 -1.73 15.14 -8.30
N GLU A 59 -2.13 15.59 -9.50
CA GLU A 59 -1.35 15.40 -10.73
C GLU A 59 0.02 16.09 -10.65
N GLY A 60 1.01 15.56 -11.38
CA GLY A 60 2.40 16.05 -11.36
C GLY A 60 3.40 15.12 -10.67
N ARG A 61 2.96 13.96 -10.16
CA ARG A 61 3.81 12.90 -9.61
C ARG A 61 3.53 11.54 -10.24
N GLN A 62 3.20 11.54 -11.53
CA GLN A 62 2.82 10.32 -12.24
C GLN A 62 3.98 9.32 -12.33
N GLU A 63 5.21 9.79 -12.57
CA GLU A 63 6.41 8.92 -12.55
C GLU A 63 6.58 8.22 -11.19
N GLU A 64 6.40 8.97 -10.11
CA GLU A 64 6.47 8.46 -8.74
C GLU A 64 5.34 7.48 -8.43
N ALA A 65 4.11 7.77 -8.89
CA ALA A 65 2.99 6.86 -8.72
C ALA A 65 3.11 5.59 -9.57
N GLU A 66 3.70 5.66 -10.76
CA GLU A 66 3.95 4.47 -11.57
C GLU A 66 5.03 3.60 -10.93
N PHE A 67 6.12 4.21 -10.46
CA PHE A 67 7.19 3.51 -9.76
C PHE A 67 6.67 2.87 -8.47
N ALA A 68 6.05 3.65 -7.59
CA ALA A 68 5.48 3.17 -6.35
C ALA A 68 4.37 2.14 -6.60
N GLY A 69 3.53 2.35 -7.62
CA GLY A 69 2.48 1.43 -8.04
C GLY A 69 3.01 0.06 -8.45
N LYS A 70 4.12 0.00 -9.19
CA LYS A 70 4.80 -1.26 -9.54
C LYS A 70 5.29 -2.01 -8.29
N VAL A 71 5.89 -1.30 -7.33
CA VAL A 71 6.38 -1.89 -6.07
C VAL A 71 5.21 -2.37 -5.22
N ILE A 72 4.16 -1.55 -5.07
CA ILE A 72 2.93 -1.92 -4.34
C ILE A 72 2.25 -3.13 -4.99
N ALA A 73 2.12 -3.15 -6.31
CA ALA A 73 1.51 -4.28 -7.02
C ALA A 73 2.31 -5.58 -6.81
N THR A 74 3.65 -5.48 -6.85
CA THR A 74 4.54 -6.59 -6.55
C THR A 74 4.36 -7.06 -5.13
N TYR A 75 4.41 -6.14 -4.15
CA TYR A 75 4.21 -6.45 -2.74
C TYR A 75 2.85 -7.10 -2.49
N ILE A 76 1.75 -6.59 -3.06
CA ILE A 76 0.41 -7.19 -2.89
C ILE A 76 0.34 -8.58 -3.53
N ARG A 77 0.97 -8.76 -4.71
CA ARG A 77 1.03 -10.06 -5.39
C ARG A 77 1.81 -11.07 -4.56
N GLU A 78 2.96 -10.67 -4.03
CA GLU A 78 3.78 -11.49 -3.14
C GLU A 78 3.09 -11.73 -1.81
N TYR A 79 2.43 -10.73 -1.22
CA TYR A 79 1.65 -10.88 0.00
C TYR A 79 0.51 -11.87 -0.19
N ARG A 80 -0.18 -11.87 -1.34
CA ARG A 80 -1.19 -12.88 -1.66
C ARG A 80 -0.59 -14.28 -1.85
N ARG A 81 0.57 -14.36 -2.52
CA ARG A 81 1.31 -15.63 -2.71
C ARG A 81 1.86 -16.16 -1.38
N ASN A 82 2.35 -15.30 -0.50
CA ASN A 82 2.86 -15.63 0.82
C ASN A 82 1.74 -15.80 1.84
N LYS A 83 0.56 -15.19 1.70
CA LYS A 83 -0.63 -15.53 2.50
C LYS A 83 -1.07 -16.98 2.30
N LEU A 84 -0.75 -17.59 1.15
CA LEU A 84 -0.89 -19.03 0.94
C LEU A 84 0.15 -19.85 1.74
N CYS A 85 1.22 -19.21 2.25
CA CYS A 85 2.31 -19.86 3.00
C CYS A 85 2.60 -19.26 4.40
N VAL A 86 1.88 -18.24 4.86
CA VAL A 86 2.13 -17.55 6.14
C VAL A 86 0.79 -17.34 6.86
N THR A 87 0.31 -18.41 7.48
CA THR A 87 -0.12 -18.28 8.87
C THR A 87 1.14 -17.86 9.66
N THR A 88 1.04 -16.90 10.58
CA THR A 88 2.12 -16.36 11.45
C THR A 88 2.66 -14.99 11.03
N THR A 89 1.93 -13.94 11.39
CA THR A 89 2.43 -12.87 12.29
C THR A 89 1.23 -11.99 12.62
N ASP A 90 0.34 -12.56 13.41
CA ASP A 90 -0.50 -11.80 14.33
C ASP A 90 0.48 -11.05 15.25
N LYS A 91 0.64 -9.74 15.08
CA LYS A 91 1.17 -8.91 16.16
C LYS A 91 0.08 -8.84 17.23
N LYS A 92 -0.16 -9.96 17.91
CA LYS A 92 -0.66 -9.98 19.28
C LYS A 92 0.39 -9.24 20.09
N LEU A 93 0.11 -7.99 20.41
CA LEU A 93 0.71 -7.40 21.60
C LEU A 93 0.44 -8.40 22.75
N PRO A 94 1.45 -8.95 23.44
CA PRO A 94 1.18 -9.71 24.64
C PRO A 94 0.54 -8.71 25.62
N ALA A 95 -0.76 -8.88 25.87
CA ALA A 95 -1.42 -8.20 26.95
C ALA A 95 -0.64 -8.54 28.23
N ARG A 96 -0.10 -7.48 28.83
CA ARG A 96 0.63 -7.50 30.09
C ARG A 96 -0.28 -8.17 31.13
N ASN A 97 0.20 -9.25 31.76
CA ASN A 97 -0.52 -9.99 32.80
C ASN A 97 -1.02 -9.02 33.89
N LEU A 98 -2.31 -9.08 34.20
CA LEU A 98 -2.98 -8.28 35.24
C LEU A 98 -3.80 -9.17 36.18
N PHE A 99 -3.18 -10.24 36.69
CA PHE A 99 -3.66 -10.97 37.85
C PHE A 99 -2.44 -11.36 38.69
N ASP A 100 -2.16 -10.52 39.68
CA ASP A 100 -1.54 -10.87 40.96
C ASP A 100 -2.70 -11.13 41.94
#